data_AF-A0A7V9USM4-F1
#
_entry.id   AF-A0A7V9USM4-F1
#
_cell.length_a   1.000
_cell.length_b   1.000
_cell.length_c   1.000
_cell.angle_alpha   90.00
_cell.angle_beta   90.00
_cell.angle_gamma   90.00
#
_symmetry.space_group_name_H-M   'P 1'
#
loop_
_entity.id
_entity.type
_entity.pdbx_description
1 polymer ?
#
loop_
_entity_poly.entity_id
_entity_poly.type
_entity_poly.pdbx_seq_one_letter_code
_entity_poly.pdbx_strand_id
1 'polypeptide(L)'
;PTAAGATVGGRVLASNGRGLAKARVTLTNSSGETFTSITSSFGYYEFSDVSPGQTVILSVSSKRYQFTPRVLNVGEDLYDLDFIPE
;
A
#
# COMPACT_ATOMS: atom_id res chain seq x y z
N PRO A 1 21.44 -16.55 2.81
CA PRO A 1 20.10 -16.46 2.21
C PRO A 1 19.57 -15.03 2.30
N THR A 2 19.74 -14.24 1.26
CA THR A 2 18.93 -13.03 1.09
C THR A 2 17.54 -13.55 0.71
N ALA A 3 16.61 -13.55 1.67
CA ALA A 3 15.20 -13.69 1.32
C ALA A 3 14.91 -12.53 0.38
N ALA A 4 14.72 -12.81 -0.91
CA ALA A 4 14.20 -11.80 -1.82
C ALA A 4 12.82 -11.43 -1.27
N GLY A 5 12.70 -10.26 -0.66
CA GLY A 5 11.40 -9.77 -0.23
C GLY A 5 10.54 -9.47 -1.44
N ALA A 6 9.24 -9.61 -1.27
CA ALA A 6 8.28 -9.23 -2.29
C ALA A 6 8.08 -7.71 -2.31
N THR A 7 7.75 -7.19 -3.48
CA THR A 7 7.36 -5.80 -3.69
C THR A 7 5.85 -5.67 -3.61
N VAL A 8 5.35 -4.72 -2.82
CA VAL A 8 3.92 -4.41 -2.74
C VAL A 8 3.72 -2.95 -3.15
N GLY A 9 3.07 -2.73 -4.27
CA GLY A 9 2.90 -1.42 -4.87
C GLY A 9 1.53 -1.21 -5.51
N GLY A 10 1.21 0.06 -5.74
CA GLY A 10 -0.07 0.45 -6.33
C GLY A 10 -0.22 1.97 -6.37
N ARG A 11 -1.45 2.43 -6.61
CA ARG A 11 -1.77 3.85 -6.67
C ARG A 11 -2.90 4.22 -5.73
N VAL A 12 -2.77 5.37 -5.10
CA VAL A 12 -3.90 6.03 -4.45
C VAL A 12 -4.47 7.06 -5.40
N LEU A 13 -5.75 6.95 -5.70
CA LEU A 13 -6.49 7.87 -6.56
C LEU A 13 -7.43 8.74 -5.72
N ALA A 14 -7.78 9.90 -6.24
CA ALA A 14 -8.88 10.72 -5.74
C ALA A 14 -10.17 10.38 -6.50
N SER A 15 -11.33 10.84 -6.02
CA SER A 15 -12.64 10.57 -6.63
C SER A 15 -12.77 11.03 -8.09
N ASN A 16 -11.89 11.94 -8.53
CA ASN A 16 -11.82 12.43 -9.91
C ASN A 16 -10.86 11.62 -10.82
N GLY A 17 -10.37 10.48 -10.34
CA GLY A 17 -9.44 9.60 -11.06
C GLY A 17 -7.99 10.09 -11.14
N ARG A 18 -7.66 11.24 -10.52
CA ARG A 18 -6.28 11.73 -10.46
C ARG A 18 -5.52 11.03 -9.32
N GLY A 19 -4.21 10.87 -9.50
CA GLY A 19 -3.32 10.43 -8.42
C GLY A 19 -3.40 11.34 -7.20
N LEU A 20 -3.54 10.75 -6.02
CA LEU A 20 -3.58 11.47 -4.76
C LEU A 20 -2.17 11.54 -4.17
N ALA A 21 -1.59 12.74 -4.19
CA ALA A 21 -0.29 13.00 -3.60
C ALA A 21 -0.36 13.15 -2.08
N LYS A 22 0.74 12.82 -1.40
CA LYS A 22 0.91 13.02 0.06
C LYS A 22 -0.11 12.26 0.91
N ALA A 23 -0.81 11.28 0.36
CA ALA A 23 -1.50 10.27 1.14
C ALA A 23 -0.48 9.34 1.81
N ARG A 24 -0.72 9.01 3.07
CA ARG A 24 0.12 8.07 3.83
C ARG A 24 -0.47 6.68 3.65
N VAL A 25 0.31 5.76 3.10
CA VAL A 25 -0.04 4.35 3.01
C VAL A 25 0.69 3.63 4.14
N THR A 26 -0.02 2.80 4.89
CA THR A 26 0.53 2.02 5.99
C THR A 26 0.26 0.54 5.72
N LEU A 27 1.34 -0.24 5.66
CA LEU A 27 1.34 -1.69 5.57
C LEU A 27 1.58 -2.25 6.97
N THR A 28 0.67 -3.06 7.48
CA THR A 28 0.82 -3.77 8.75
C THR A 28 0.95 -5.26 8.46
N ASN A 29 2.02 -5.89 8.92
CA ASN A 29 2.23 -7.32 8.74
C ASN A 29 1.55 -8.15 9.84
N SER A 30 1.57 -9.49 9.70
CA SER A 30 0.95 -10.40 10.68
C SER A 30 1.63 -10.36 12.06
N SER A 31 2.89 -9.93 12.11
CA SER A 31 3.66 -9.76 13.35
C SER A 31 3.35 -8.42 14.06
N GLY A 32 2.51 -7.56 13.47
CA GLY A 32 2.16 -6.24 13.99
C GLY A 32 3.17 -5.14 13.66
N GLU A 33 4.20 -5.43 12.85
CA GLU A 33 5.13 -4.43 12.36
C GLU A 33 4.47 -3.58 11.27
N THR A 34 4.71 -2.27 11.32
CA THR A 34 4.09 -1.31 10.42
C THR A 34 5.12 -0.58 9.59
N PHE A 35 4.94 -0.61 8.27
CA PHE A 35 5.72 0.15 7.31
C PHE A 35 4.85 1.29 6.79
N THR A 36 5.43 2.48 6.61
CA THR A 36 4.70 3.64 6.07
C THR A 36 5.42 4.20 4.86
N SER A 37 4.65 4.47 3.80
CA SER A 37 5.13 5.10 2.58
C SER A 37 4.23 6.30 2.24
N ILE A 38 4.80 7.33 1.61
CA ILE A 38 4.06 8.52 1.18
C ILE A 38 3.92 8.47 -0.33
N THR A 39 2.68 8.62 -0.79
CA THR A 39 2.37 8.65 -2.22
C THR A 39 2.99 9.83 -2.95
N SER A 40 3.49 9.56 -4.15
CA SER A 40 4.02 10.56 -5.07
C SER A 40 2.93 11.48 -5.65
N SER A 41 3.34 12.50 -6.41
CA SER A 41 2.42 13.42 -7.11
C SER A 41 1.40 12.73 -8.02
N PHE A 42 1.72 11.53 -8.52
CA PHE A 42 0.85 10.72 -9.39
C PHE A 42 0.10 9.61 -8.65
N GLY A 43 0.20 9.57 -7.32
CA GLY A 43 -0.49 8.63 -6.44
C GLY A 43 0.24 7.31 -6.19
N TYR A 44 1.39 7.06 -6.83
CA TYR A 44 2.14 5.82 -6.65
C TYR A 44 2.70 5.69 -5.24
N TYR A 45 2.62 4.48 -4.68
CA TYR A 45 3.32 4.05 -3.49
C TYR A 45 3.94 2.67 -3.72
N GLU A 46 4.98 2.36 -2.94
CA GLU A 46 5.68 1.09 -3.00
C GLU A 46 6.26 0.74 -1.62
N PHE A 47 6.24 -0.55 -1.31
CA PHE A 47 6.95 -1.19 -0.21
C PHE A 47 7.82 -2.30 -0.78
N SER A 48 9.14 -2.14 -0.67
CA SER A 48 10.09 -3.22 -0.97
C SER A 48 10.33 -4.07 0.27
N ASP A 49 10.95 -5.23 0.07
CA ASP A 49 11.41 -6.11 1.15
C ASP A 49 10.30 -6.63 2.08
N VAL A 50 9.07 -6.80 1.55
CA VAL A 50 7.97 -7.37 2.31
C VAL A 50 8.15 -8.88 2.37
N SER A 51 8.23 -9.46 3.57
CA SER A 51 8.40 -10.92 3.67
C SER A 51 7.23 -11.64 3.01
N PRO A 52 7.47 -12.56 2.05
CA PRO A 52 6.42 -13.34 1.44
C PRO A 52 5.90 -14.43 2.41
N GLY A 53 4.74 -14.98 2.10
CA GLY A 53 4.05 -16.00 2.90
C GLY A 53 3.26 -15.45 4.09
N GLN A 54 2.99 -14.15 4.15
CA GLN A 54 2.22 -13.54 5.23
C GLN A 54 1.05 -12.69 4.71
N THR A 55 0.03 -12.57 5.56
CA THR A 55 -1.08 -11.64 5.33
C THR A 55 -0.70 -10.26 5.85
N VAL A 56 -0.94 -9.23 5.03
CA VAL A 56 -0.71 -7.84 5.38
C VAL A 56 -1.99 -7.03 5.22
N ILE A 57 -2.07 -5.94 5.99
CA ILE A 57 -3.15 -4.97 5.94
C ILE A 57 -2.59 -3.66 5.39
N LEU A 58 -3.10 -3.24 4.23
CA LEU A 58 -2.84 -1.93 3.67
C LEU A 58 -3.94 -0.96 4.05
N SER A 59 -3.56 0.20 4.56
CA SER A 59 -4.48 1.29 4.90
C SER A 59 -3.96 2.61 4.34
N VAL A 60 -4.87 3.50 3.96
CA VAL A 60 -4.53 4.81 3.41
C VAL A 60 -5.13 5.90 4.28
N SER A 61 -4.30 6.83 4.73
CA SER A 61 -4.70 8.00 5.49
C SER A 61 -4.51 9.26 4.66
N SER A 62 -5.58 10.04 4.52
CA SER A 62 -5.61 11.33 3.84
C SER A 62 -6.45 12.34 4.62
N LYS A 63 -6.17 13.63 4.46
CA LYS A 63 -6.92 14.70 5.14
C LYS A 63 -8.35 14.88 4.61
N ARG A 64 -8.60 14.50 3.35
CA ARG A 64 -9.83 14.83 2.63
C ARG A 64 -10.64 13.61 2.18
N TYR A 65 -10.04 12.42 2.24
CA TYR A 65 -10.61 11.21 1.66
C TYR A 65 -10.50 10.06 2.65
N GLN A 66 -11.53 9.22 2.65
CA GLN A 66 -11.56 7.96 3.38
C GLN A 66 -11.36 6.82 2.39
N PHE A 67 -10.60 5.82 2.79
CA PHE A 67 -10.28 4.65 1.96
C PHE A 67 -10.52 3.39 2.78
N THR A 68 -11.13 2.40 2.16
CA THR A 68 -11.31 1.08 2.77
C THR A 68 -9.94 0.39 2.90
N PRO A 69 -9.53 -0.06 4.10
CA PRO A 69 -8.34 -0.89 4.24
C PRO A 69 -8.47 -2.18 3.44
N ARG A 70 -7.36 -2.65 2.87
CA ARG A 70 -7.31 -3.89 2.09
C ARG A 70 -6.46 -4.91 2.81
N VAL A 71 -6.95 -6.14 2.89
CA VAL A 71 -6.20 -7.29 3.42
C VAL A 71 -5.80 -8.15 2.23
N LEU A 72 -4.51 -8.48 2.15
CA LEU A 72 -3.96 -9.30 1.06
C LEU A 72 -2.90 -10.26 1.58
N ASN A 73 -2.75 -11.39 0.90
CA ASN A 73 -1.68 -12.34 1.14
C ASN A 73 -0.52 -12.02 0.20
N VAL A 74 0.66 -11.77 0.76
CA VAL A 74 1.88 -11.47 0.00
C VAL A 74 2.57 -12.79 -0.30
N GLY A 75 2.37 -13.36 -1.48
CA GLY A 75 3.10 -14.56 -1.93
C GLY A 75 4.25 -14.26 -2.89
N GLU A 76 4.11 -13.17 -3.65
CA GLU A 76 4.98 -12.71 -4.72
C GLU A 76 4.86 -11.18 -4.84
N ASP A 77 5.47 -10.60 -5.86
CA ASP A 77 5.33 -9.17 -6.15
C ASP A 77 3.89 -8.82 -6.52
N LEU A 78 3.31 -7.86 -5.81
CA LEU A 78 1.95 -7.39 -6.01
C LEU A 78 1.98 -5.94 -6.47
N TYR A 79 1.51 -5.72 -7.69
CA TYR A 79 1.32 -4.41 -8.29
C TYR A 79 -0.18 -4.11 -8.46
N ASP A 80 -0.49 -2.89 -8.89
CA ASP A 80 -1.86 -2.44 -9.19
C ASP A 80 -2.84 -2.55 -8.00
N LEU A 81 -2.31 -2.45 -6.77
CA LEU A 81 -3.10 -2.38 -5.55
C LEU A 81 -3.69 -0.98 -5.38
N ASP A 82 -4.63 -0.64 -6.26
CA ASP A 82 -5.17 0.71 -6.28
C ASP A 82 -6.17 0.95 -5.14
N PHE A 83 -6.15 2.18 -4.62
CA PHE A 83 -7.08 2.70 -3.63
C PHE A 83 -7.89 3.85 -4.23
N ILE A 84 -9.21 3.73 -4.13
CA ILE A 84 -10.16 4.74 -4.56
C ILE A 84 -11.00 5.09 -3.33
N PRO A 85 -11.31 6.38 -3.10
CA PRO A 85 -12.08 6.78 -1.93
C PRO A 85 -13.54 6.31 -2.05
N GLU A 86 -14.15 6.05 -0.90
CA GLU A 86 -15.60 5.82 -0.76
C GLU A 86 -16.41 7.12 -0.91
#